data_AF-A0A9Q0JE86-F1
#
_entry.id   AF-A0A9Q0JE86-F1
#
_cell.length_a   1.000
_cell.length_b   1.000
_cell.length_c   1.000
_cell.angle_alpha   90.00
_cell.angle_beta   90.00
_cell.angle_gamma   90.00
#
_symmetry.space_group_name_H-M   'P 1'
#
loop_
_entity.id
_entity.type
_entity.pdbx_description
1 polymer ?
#
loop_
_entity_poly.entity_id
_entity_poly.type
_entity_poly.pdbx_seq_one_letter_code
_entity_poly.pdbx_strand_id
1 'polypeptide(L)' 'MIDNKESIGGKNGEVYLTLVGFQDVALKKYVKDGDQYRTQYQAERDILKELKHPRIIRLYGYNDT' A
#
# COMPACT_ATOMS: atom_id res chain seq x y z
N MET A 1 -11.12 -2.31 13.47
CA MET A 1 -10.49 -1.02 13.77
C MET A 1 -9.03 -1.16 13.38
N ILE A 2 -8.53 -0.32 12.47
CA ILE A 2 -7.10 -0.31 12.12
C ILE A 2 -6.42 0.56 13.18
N ASP A 3 -5.58 -0.06 14.02
CA ASP A 3 -4.82 0.63 15.06
C ASP A 3 -3.45 1.02 14.46
N ASN A 4 -3.35 2.25 13.95
CA ASN A 4 -2.14 2.76 13.30
C ASN A 4 -1.15 3.20 14.38
N LYS A 5 -0.28 2.29 14.81
CA LYS A 5 0.65 2.56 15.92
C LYS A 5 1.88 3.38 15.50
N GLU A 6 2.42 3.17 14.30
CA GLU A 6 3.62 3.86 13.79
C GLU A 6 3.61 3.94 12.25
N SER A 7 4.15 5.03 11.67
CA SER A 7 4.31 5.19 10.23
C SER A 7 5.75 5.54 9.84
N ILE A 8 6.17 5.07 8.67
CA ILE A 8 7.44 5.45 8.04
C ILE A 8 7.12 6.22 6.77
N GLY A 9 7.60 7.45 6.70
CA GLY A 9 7.47 8.30 5.52
C GLY A 9 8.40 7.84 4.39
N GLY A 10 7.87 7.80 3.17
CA GLY A 10 8.62 7.56 1.94
C GLY A 10 8.25 8.57 0.86
N LYS A 11 9.00 8.54 -0.26
CA LYS A 11 8.82 9.50 -1.39
C LYS A 11 7.38 9.54 -1.93
N ASN A 12 6.68 8.40 -1.92
CA ASN A 12 5.36 8.27 -2.51
C ASN A 12 4.23 8.22 -1.46
N GLY A 13 4.53 8.57 -0.20
CA GLY A 13 3.58 8.60 0.91
C GLY A 13 4.04 7.82 2.13
N GLU A 14 3.12 7.58 3.05
CA GLU A 14 3.41 6.93 4.34
C GLU A 14 3.06 5.45 4.31
N VAL A 15 3.87 4.64 4.97
CA VAL A 15 3.60 3.23 5.21
C VAL A 15 3.32 3.01 6.68
N TYR A 16 2.19 2.37 6.97
CA TYR A 16 1.75 2.02 8.32
C TYR A 16 1.85 0.51 8.49
N LEU A 17 2.23 0.06 9.67
CA LEU A 17 2.01 -1.32 10.10
C LEU A 17 0.59 -1.42 10.67
N THR A 18 -0.20 -2.39 10.20
CA THR A 18 -1.56 -2.63 10.70
C THR A 18 -1.86 -4.13 10.76
N LEU A 19 -2.89 -4.49 11.51
CA LEU A 19 -3.43 -5.84 11.58
C LEU A 19 -4.68 -5.99 10.69
N VAL A 20 -4.70 -7.00 9.82
CA VAL A 20 -5.89 -7.42 9.07
C VAL A 20 -6.24 -8.85 9.48
N GLY A 21 -7.34 -9.01 10.21
CA GLY A 21 -7.67 -10.27 10.90
C GLY A 21 -6.64 -10.56 11.99
N PHE A 22 -5.80 -11.55 11.78
CA PHE A 22 -4.69 -11.94 12.68
C PHE A 22 -3.31 -11.81 12.00
N GLN A 23 -3.23 -11.08 10.89
CA GLN A 23 -2.00 -10.94 10.12
C GLN A 23 -1.54 -9.50 10.08
N ASP A 24 -0.27 -9.29 10.42
CA ASP A 24 0.41 -8.01 10.20
C ASP A 24 0.57 -7.74 8.70
N VAL A 25 0.21 -6.53 8.28
CA VAL A 25 0.31 -6.06 6.90
C VAL A 25 0.84 -4.64 6.84
N ALA A 26 1.52 -4.32 5.75
CA ALA A 26 1.93 -2.97 5.43
C ALA A 26 0.81 -2.26 4.65
N LEU A 27 0.34 -1.13 5.16
CA LEU A 27 -0.61 -0.24 4.49
C LEU A 27 0.13 0.97 3.96
N LYS A 28 0.23 1.11 2.63
CA LYS A 28 0.85 2.27 1.98
C LYS A 28 -0.22 3.27 1.57
N LYS A 29 -0.21 4.45 2.18
CA LYS A 29 -1.09 5.57 1.88
C LYS A 29 -0.35 6.57 1.00
N TYR A 30 -0.90 6.81 -0.19
CA TYR A 30 -0.40 7.83 -1.10
C TYR A 30 -0.94 9.21 -0.69
N VAL A 31 -0.08 10.22 -0.64
CA VAL A 31 -0.49 11.61 -0.36
C VAL A 31 -1.14 12.19 -1.61
N LYS A 32 -2.31 12.81 -1.44
CA LYS A 32 -3.27 13.16 -2.51
C LYS A 32 -2.91 14.40 -3.34
N ASP A 33 -1.63 14.72 -3.50
CA ASP A 33 -1.23 15.97 -4.17
C ASP A 33 -0.72 15.74 -5.60
N GLY A 34 -1.65 15.53 -6.52
CA GLY A 34 -1.42 15.65 -7.97
C GLY A 34 -1.56 14.36 -8.80
N ASP A 35 -1.73 14.54 -10.11
CA ASP A 35 -1.96 13.46 -11.09
C ASP A 35 -0.82 12.45 -11.16
N GLN A 36 0.41 12.89 -10.90
CA GLN A 36 1.60 12.03 -10.94
C GLN A 36 1.54 10.90 -9.91
N TYR A 37 0.99 11.15 -8.72
CA TYR A 37 0.83 10.12 -7.70
C TYR A 37 -0.26 9.11 -8.05
N ARG A 38 -1.35 9.56 -8.70
CA ARG A 38 -2.40 8.65 -9.17
C ARG A 38 -1.86 7.67 -10.21
N THR A 39 -1.03 8.16 -11.13
CA THR A 39 -0.36 7.31 -12.13
C THR A 39 0.61 6.32 -11.47
N GLN A 40 1.42 6.75 -10.51
CA GLN A 40 2.34 5.87 -9.78
C GLN A 40 1.59 4.81 -8.96
N TYR A 41 0.52 5.22 -8.29
CA TYR A 41 -0.36 4.32 -7.55
C TYR A 41 -0.96 3.24 -8.45
N GLN A 42 -1.52 3.64 -9.59
CA GLN A 42 -2.10 2.71 -10.56
C GLN A 42 -1.05 1.74 -11.09
N ALA A 43 0.13 2.23 -11.48
CA ALA A 43 1.22 1.38 -11.95
C ALA A 43 1.66 0.36 -10.90
N GLU A 44 1.89 0.78 -9.64
CA GLU A 44 2.29 -0.12 -8.56
C GLU A 44 1.21 -1.16 -8.26
N ARG A 45 -0.06 -0.74 -8.24
CA ARG A 45 -1.21 -1.62 -8.06
C ARG A 45 -1.30 -2.66 -9.17
N ASP A 46 -1.19 -2.25 -10.43
CA ASP A 46 -1.41 -3.13 -11.58
C ASP A 46 -0.28 -4.19 -11.67
N ILE A 47 0.97 -3.79 -11.42
CA ILE A 47 2.11 -4.72 -11.33
C ILE A 47 1.89 -5.76 -10.23
N LEU A 48 1.52 -5.33 -9.02
CA LEU A 48 1.35 -6.24 -7.88
C LEU A 48 0.08 -7.10 -7.95
N LYS A 49 -0.93 -6.69 -8.72
CA LYS A 49 -2.11 -7.51 -9.01
C LYS A 49 -1.76 -8.72 -9.88
N GLU A 50 -0.84 -8.56 -10.82
CA GLU A 50 -0.45 -9.60 -11.77
C GLU A 50 0.67 -10.50 -11.23
N LEU A 51 1.61 -9.95 -10.47
CA LEU A 51 2.77 -10.69 -9.95
C LEU A 51 2.47 -11.46 -8.66
N LYS A 52 2.30 -12.78 -8.79
CA LYS A 52 2.23 -13.72 -7.65
C LYS A 52 3.43 -14.65 -7.64
N HIS A 53 4.46 -14.28 -6.88
CA HIS A 53 5.69 -15.07 -6.75
C HIS A 53 6.17 -15.14 -5.28
N PRO A 54 6.75 -16.26 -4.79
CA PRO A 54 7.18 -16.40 -3.40
C PRO A 54 8.22 -15.38 -2.90
N ARG A 55 8.89 -14.66 -3.81
CA ARG A 55 9.92 -13.65 -3.49
C ARG A 55 9.51 -12.22 -3.84
N ILE A 56 8.25 -12.02 -4.21
CA ILE A 56 7.70 -10.70 -4.51
C ILE A 56 6.61 -10.42 -3.49
N ILE A 57 6.59 -9.18 -2.99
CA ILE A 57 5.56 -8.75 -2.04
C ILE A 57 4.17 -8.97 -2.63
N ARG A 58 3.24 -9.47 -1.82
CA ARG A 58 1.88 -9.73 -2.25
C ARG A 58 1.00 -8.53 -1.91
N LEU A 59 0.23 -8.07 -2.89
CA LEU A 59 -0.87 -7.14 -2.63
C LEU A 59 -2.06 -7.90 -2.06
N TYR A 60 -2.46 -7.56 -0.83
CA TYR A 60 -3.64 -8.15 -0.18
C TYR A 60 -4.96 -7.50 -0.63
N GLY A 61 -4.92 -6.20 -0.92
CA GLY A 61 -6.07 -5.42 -1.35
C GLY A 61 -5.69 -3.97 -1.54
N TYR A 62 -6.63 -3.16 -2.04
CA TYR A 62 -6.45 -1.74 -2.28
C TYR A 62 -7.79 -1.01 -2.14
N ASN A 63 -7.75 0.29 -1.83
CA ASN A 63 -8.95 1.14 -1.79
C ASN A 63 -8.72 2.43 -2.58
N ASP A 64 -9.58 2.67 -3.56
CA ASP A 64 -9.53 3.84 -4.46
C ASP A 64 -10.61 4.89 -4.10
N THR A 65 -11.46 4.58 -3.13
CA THR A 65 -12.65 5.35 -2.71
C THR A 65 -12.36 6.27 -1.55
#